data_AF-A0A5M3PXW8-F1
#
_entry.id   AF-A0A5M3PXW8-F1
#
_cell.length_a   1.000
_cell.length_b   1.000
_cell.length_c   1.000
_cell.angle_alpha   90.00
_cell.angle_beta   90.00
_cell.angle_gamma   90.00
#
_symmetry.space_group_name_H-M   'P 1'
#
loop_
_entity.id
_entity.type
_entity.pdbx_description
1 polymer ?
#
loop_
_entity_poly.entity_id
_entity_poly.type
_entity_poly.pdbx_seq_one_letter_code
_entity_poly.pdbx_strand_id
1 'polypeptide(L)'
;MIQQVNLYTDELRPYKERLQAGTAVGVLLVGFLLVAFVAGFLTYENSVLANKASRLDQQNQQLEQAVAELSAAVQARQPDAEVEEALERVTQTLARRQRLLERVEGLVLSEGRNFSPQLSALARQIPKDVWLTDVILESGPDKVTIEGSSRDGALVPRYLENLGDEAAFAGKTFGAFRLSRSDEGRWIDFHVSSKLDGEAN
;
A
#
# COMPACT_ATOMS: atom_id res chain seq x y z
N MET A 1 121.82 38.41 -43.13
CA MET A 1 120.35 38.45 -43.04
C MET A 1 119.87 37.02 -42.88
N ILE A 2 119.12 36.72 -41.82
CA ILE A 2 118.69 35.36 -41.50
C ILE A 2 117.26 35.19 -42.00
N GLN A 3 117.06 34.23 -42.90
CA GLN A 3 115.74 33.87 -43.42
C GLN A 3 115.14 32.79 -42.51
N GLN A 4 114.16 33.18 -41.70
CA GLN A 4 113.37 32.22 -40.93
C GLN A 4 112.29 31.64 -41.83
N VAL A 5 112.45 30.38 -42.19
CA VAL A 5 111.42 29.59 -42.85
C VAL A 5 110.47 29.07 -41.78
N ASN A 6 109.20 29.49 -41.82
CA ASN A 6 108.18 28.93 -40.97
C ASN A 6 107.79 27.55 -41.51
N LEU A 7 108.33 26.49 -40.91
CA LEU A 7 108.08 25.09 -41.27
C LEU A 7 106.80 24.53 -40.62
N TYR A 8 106.09 25.34 -39.85
CA TYR A 8 104.83 24.94 -39.22
C TYR A 8 103.66 25.43 -40.08
N THR A 9 103.40 24.71 -41.17
CA THR A 9 102.24 24.90 -42.03
C THR A 9 100.97 24.34 -41.38
N ASP A 10 99.79 24.86 -41.73
CA ASP A 10 98.49 24.44 -41.15
C ASP A 10 98.22 22.93 -41.32
N GLU A 11 98.86 22.30 -42.30
CA GLU A 11 98.86 20.86 -42.58
C GLU A 11 99.53 20.03 -41.48
N LEU A 12 100.45 20.61 -40.69
CA LEU A 12 101.12 19.95 -39.55
C LEU A 12 100.37 20.11 -38.23
N ARG A 13 99.17 20.72 -38.20
CA ARG A 13 98.35 20.72 -36.98
C ARG A 13 97.81 19.30 -36.72
N PRO A 14 98.04 18.70 -35.53
CA PRO A 14 97.48 17.40 -35.21
C PRO A 14 95.95 17.49 -35.21
N TYR A 15 95.32 16.82 -36.17
CA TYR A 15 93.87 16.73 -36.29
C TYR A 15 93.35 15.83 -35.17
N LYS A 16 92.77 16.43 -34.11
CA LYS A 16 92.08 15.67 -33.08
C LYS A 16 90.75 15.20 -33.67
N GLU A 17 90.70 13.97 -34.15
CA GLU A 17 89.46 13.31 -34.53
C GLU A 17 88.49 13.37 -33.34
N ARG A 18 87.34 14.03 -33.52
CA ARG A 18 86.36 14.23 -32.44
C ARG A 18 85.71 12.92 -31.99
N LEU A 19 85.87 11.86 -32.77
CA LEU A 19 85.36 10.51 -32.53
C LEU A 19 86.54 9.54 -32.48
N GLN A 20 87.24 9.53 -31.35
CA GLN A 20 88.21 8.49 -31.05
C GLN A 20 87.46 7.17 -30.87
N ALA A 21 87.96 6.05 -31.41
CA ALA A 21 87.27 4.75 -31.36
C ALA A 21 86.78 4.36 -29.95
N GLY A 22 87.48 4.78 -28.89
CA GLY A 22 87.06 4.60 -27.50
C GLY A 22 85.79 5.34 -27.10
N THR A 23 85.54 6.57 -27.59
CA THR A 23 84.31 7.31 -27.28
C THR A 23 83.10 6.73 -28.01
N ALA A 24 83.28 6.24 -29.25
CA ALA A 24 82.24 5.55 -30.01
C ALA A 24 81.79 4.25 -29.33
N VAL A 25 82.74 3.43 -28.84
CA VAL A 25 82.43 2.22 -28.07
C VAL A 25 81.73 2.54 -26.75
N GLY A 26 82.15 3.59 -26.05
CA GLY A 26 81.50 4.05 -24.83
C GLY A 26 80.03 4.45 -25.04
N VAL A 27 79.73 5.21 -26.10
CA VAL A 27 78.35 5.59 -26.44
C VAL A 27 77.50 4.36 -26.80
N LEU A 28 78.05 3.41 -27.55
CA LEU A 28 77.35 2.15 -27.87
C LEU A 28 77.06 1.31 -26.61
N LEU A 29 78.02 1.20 -25.69
CA LEU A 29 77.81 0.48 -24.42
C LEU A 29 76.74 1.16 -23.56
N VAL A 30 76.78 2.49 -23.44
CA VAL A 30 75.75 3.23 -22.70
C VAL A 30 74.38 3.07 -23.37
N GLY A 31 74.31 3.17 -24.69
CA GLY A 31 73.07 2.93 -25.44
C GLY A 31 72.52 1.53 -25.24
N PHE A 32 73.37 0.50 -25.28
CA PHE A 32 72.98 -0.88 -25.01
C PHE A 32 72.48 -1.08 -23.58
N LEU A 33 73.18 -0.51 -22.59
CA LEU A 33 72.75 -0.57 -21.18
C LEU A 33 71.40 0.14 -20.97
N LEU A 34 71.17 1.26 -21.65
CA LEU A 34 69.90 2.00 -21.57
C LEU A 34 68.76 1.17 -22.16
N VAL A 35 68.97 0.55 -23.33
CA VAL A 35 67.99 -0.37 -23.94
C VAL A 35 67.73 -1.58 -23.06
N ALA A 36 68.77 -2.20 -22.50
CA ALA A 36 68.63 -3.33 -21.59
C ALA A 36 67.86 -2.95 -20.31
N PHE A 37 68.12 -1.77 -19.75
CA PHE A 37 67.41 -1.25 -18.59
C PHE A 37 65.92 -1.01 -18.90
N VAL A 38 65.61 -0.36 -20.02
CA VAL A 38 64.22 -0.12 -20.45
C VAL A 38 63.49 -1.44 -20.72
N ALA A 39 64.14 -2.39 -21.41
CA ALA A 39 63.56 -3.70 -21.66
C ALA A 39 63.31 -4.48 -20.35
N GLY A 40 64.25 -4.43 -19.40
CA GLY A 40 64.08 -5.00 -18.07
C GLY A 40 62.93 -4.36 -17.28
N PHE A 41 62.81 -3.03 -17.34
CA PHE A 41 61.73 -2.32 -16.68
C PHE A 41 60.36 -2.65 -17.27
N LEU A 42 60.23 -2.65 -18.61
CA LEU A 42 58.98 -2.97 -19.30
C LEU A 42 58.54 -4.41 -19.08
N THR A 43 59.48 -5.36 -19.08
CA THR A 43 59.18 -6.77 -18.81
C THR A 43 58.74 -6.98 -17.36
N TYR A 44 59.38 -6.28 -16.41
CA TYR A 44 58.96 -6.29 -15.01
C TYR A 44 57.55 -5.72 -14.84
N GLU A 45 57.27 -4.53 -15.38
CA GLU A 45 55.96 -3.89 -15.30
C GLU A 45 54.87 -4.77 -15.92
N ASN A 46 55.12 -5.33 -17.11
CA ASN A 46 54.18 -6.22 -17.78
C ASN A 46 53.91 -7.49 -16.93
N SER A 47 54.93 -8.06 -16.29
CA SER A 47 54.76 -9.22 -15.41
C SER A 47 53.89 -8.88 -14.18
N VAL A 48 54.06 -7.69 -13.60
CA VAL A 48 53.25 -7.22 -12.46
C VAL A 48 51.80 -7.02 -12.89
N LEU A 49 51.56 -6.42 -14.05
CA LEU A 49 50.20 -6.24 -14.59
C LEU A 49 49.54 -7.58 -14.92
N ALA A 50 50.26 -8.51 -15.55
CA ALA A 50 49.77 -9.85 -15.84
C ALA A 50 49.39 -10.62 -14.56
N ASN A 51 50.22 -10.52 -13.51
CA ASN A 51 49.94 -11.13 -12.21
C ASN A 51 48.70 -10.51 -11.54
N LYS A 52 48.51 -9.18 -11.63
CA LYS A 52 47.30 -8.52 -11.11
C LYS A 52 46.05 -8.96 -11.87
N ALA A 53 46.12 -9.01 -13.20
CA ALA A 53 45.03 -9.47 -14.04
C ALA A 53 44.64 -10.92 -13.71
N SER A 54 45.63 -11.82 -13.58
CA SER A 54 45.40 -13.22 -13.20
C SER A 54 44.75 -13.35 -11.82
N ARG A 55 45.17 -12.54 -10.83
CA ARG A 55 44.53 -12.54 -9.50
C ARG A 55 43.10 -12.02 -9.53
N LEU A 56 42.80 -11.02 -10.37
CA LEU A 56 41.44 -10.51 -10.54
C LEU A 56 40.55 -11.55 -11.23
N ASP A 57 41.09 -12.22 -12.25
CA ASP A 57 40.40 -13.30 -12.95
C ASP A 57 40.06 -14.47 -12.01
N GLN A 58 41.02 -14.89 -11.18
CA GLN A 58 40.78 -15.90 -10.14
C GLN A 58 39.71 -15.48 -9.13
N GLN A 59 39.71 -14.21 -8.70
CA GLN A 59 38.66 -13.69 -7.81
C GLN A 59 37.30 -13.69 -8.49
N ASN A 60 37.21 -13.23 -9.74
CA ASN A 60 35.96 -13.26 -10.49
C ASN A 60 35.42 -14.68 -10.63
N GLN A 61 36.26 -15.65 -10.97
CA GLN A 61 35.86 -17.05 -11.06
C GLN A 61 35.33 -17.60 -9.73
N GLN A 62 35.95 -17.23 -8.59
CA GLN A 62 35.46 -17.60 -7.26
C GLN A 62 34.10 -16.95 -6.95
N LEU A 63 33.91 -15.68 -7.30
CA LEU A 63 32.63 -14.99 -7.12
C LEU A 63 31.54 -15.61 -8.01
N GLU A 64 31.85 -15.92 -9.26
CA GLU A 64 30.91 -16.59 -10.18
C GLU A 64 30.48 -17.96 -9.65
N GLN A 65 31.42 -18.74 -9.12
CA GLN A 65 31.11 -20.02 -8.46
C GLN A 65 30.21 -19.83 -7.24
N ALA A 66 30.53 -18.87 -6.37
CA ALA A 66 29.71 -18.57 -5.19
C ALA A 66 28.29 -18.13 -5.57
N VAL A 67 28.14 -17.32 -6.63
CA VAL A 67 26.82 -16.91 -7.16
C VAL A 67 26.07 -18.11 -7.73
N ALA A 68 26.74 -18.99 -8.47
CA ALA A 68 26.12 -20.20 -9.00
C ALA A 68 25.64 -21.14 -7.89
N GLU A 69 26.44 -21.34 -6.85
CA GLU A 69 26.10 -22.14 -5.67
C GLU A 69 24.92 -21.55 -4.89
N LEU A 70 24.92 -20.24 -4.63
CA LEU A 70 23.80 -19.56 -3.97
C LEU A 70 22.53 -19.62 -4.81
N SER A 71 22.64 -19.43 -6.13
CA SER A 71 21.50 -19.51 -7.04
C SER A 71 20.90 -20.92 -7.04
N ALA A 72 21.75 -21.95 -7.10
CA ALA A 72 21.32 -23.35 -6.99
C ALA A 72 20.68 -23.64 -5.63
N ALA A 73 21.24 -23.13 -4.53
CA ALA A 73 20.67 -23.28 -3.19
C ALA A 73 19.30 -22.59 -3.05
N VAL A 74 19.11 -21.43 -3.69
CA VAL A 74 17.81 -20.73 -3.73
C VAL A 74 16.81 -21.48 -4.59
N GLN A 75 17.20 -21.98 -5.78
CA GLN A 75 16.33 -22.79 -6.64
C GLN A 75 15.95 -24.13 -6.00
N ALA A 76 16.85 -24.72 -5.22
CA ALA A 76 16.57 -25.93 -4.44
C ALA A 76 15.64 -25.65 -3.25
N ARG A 77 15.66 -24.42 -2.70
CA ARG A 77 14.68 -23.92 -1.72
C ARG A 77 13.39 -23.46 -2.40
N GLN A 78 12.84 -24.29 -3.30
CA GLN A 78 11.48 -24.09 -3.73
C GLN A 78 10.55 -24.19 -2.51
N PRO A 79 9.58 -23.27 -2.35
CA PRO A 79 8.56 -23.41 -1.33
C PRO A 79 7.93 -24.79 -1.47
N ASP A 80 7.90 -25.52 -0.35
CA ASP A 80 7.37 -26.87 -0.33
C ASP A 80 5.92 -26.82 -0.81
N ALA A 81 5.62 -27.50 -1.92
CA ALA A 81 4.30 -27.45 -2.56
C ALA A 81 3.20 -27.86 -1.56
N GLU A 82 3.53 -28.73 -0.60
CA GLU A 82 2.64 -29.13 0.48
C GLU A 82 2.31 -27.96 1.45
N VAL A 83 3.27 -27.08 1.71
CA VAL A 83 3.08 -25.89 2.56
C VAL A 83 2.24 -24.83 1.83
N GLU A 84 2.46 -24.63 0.53
CA GLU A 84 1.63 -23.73 -0.27
C GLU A 84 0.17 -24.24 -0.34
N GLU A 85 -0.03 -25.53 -0.57
CA GLU A 85 -1.37 -26.12 -0.58
C GLU A 85 -2.03 -26.05 0.81
N ALA A 86 -1.26 -26.29 1.88
CA ALA A 86 -1.75 -26.13 3.24
C ALA A 86 -2.17 -24.68 3.55
N LEU A 87 -1.38 -23.69 3.10
CA LEU A 87 -1.69 -22.28 3.24
C LEU A 87 -2.98 -21.92 2.50
N GLU A 88 -3.16 -22.42 1.27
CA GLU A 88 -4.38 -22.20 0.50
C GLU A 88 -5.60 -22.82 1.21
N ARG A 89 -5.49 -24.06 1.70
CA ARG A 89 -6.58 -24.73 2.44
C ARG A 89 -6.96 -23.97 3.71
N VAL A 90 -5.98 -23.46 4.46
CA VAL A 90 -6.20 -22.68 5.69
C VAL A 90 -6.84 -21.34 5.38
N THR A 91 -6.33 -20.60 4.39
CA THR A 91 -6.88 -19.30 3.99
C THR A 91 -8.32 -19.42 3.47
N GLN A 92 -8.62 -20.42 2.65
CA GLN A 92 -9.99 -20.69 2.21
C GLN A 92 -10.92 -21.03 3.40
N THR A 93 -10.42 -21.79 4.38
CA THR A 93 -11.20 -22.14 5.58
C THR A 93 -11.49 -20.92 6.44
N LEU A 94 -10.50 -20.03 6.63
CA LEU A 94 -10.69 -18.76 7.31
C LEU A 94 -11.72 -17.88 6.60
N ALA A 95 -11.61 -17.73 5.29
CA ALA A 95 -12.55 -16.94 4.49
C ALA A 95 -13.99 -17.48 4.61
N ARG A 96 -14.18 -18.80 4.58
CA ARG A 96 -15.50 -19.42 4.80
C ARG A 96 -16.05 -19.12 6.19
N ARG A 97 -15.23 -19.24 7.24
CA ARG A 97 -15.64 -18.98 8.63
C ARG A 97 -16.00 -17.52 8.85
N GLN A 98 -15.23 -16.59 8.29
CA GLN A 98 -15.53 -15.15 8.38
C GLN A 98 -16.88 -14.81 7.74
N ARG A 99 -17.17 -15.32 6.53
CA ARG A 99 -18.49 -15.12 5.89
C ARG A 99 -19.64 -15.70 6.71
N LEU A 100 -19.42 -16.84 7.35
CA LEU A 100 -20.42 -17.42 8.25
C LEU A 100 -20.65 -16.53 9.48
N LEU A 101 -19.58 -16.01 10.09
CA LEU A 101 -19.68 -15.08 11.21
C LEU A 101 -20.42 -13.81 10.80
N GLU A 102 -20.07 -13.19 9.68
CA GLU A 102 -20.76 -11.99 9.17
C GLU A 102 -22.24 -12.26 8.92
N ARG A 103 -22.58 -13.44 8.38
CA ARG A 103 -23.97 -13.83 8.17
C ARG A 103 -24.72 -14.06 9.49
N VAL A 104 -24.08 -14.68 10.47
CA VAL A 104 -24.65 -14.90 11.80
C VAL A 104 -24.80 -13.58 12.54
N GLU A 105 -23.81 -12.71 12.51
CA GLU A 105 -23.88 -11.36 13.07
C GLU A 105 -25.02 -10.57 12.43
N GLY A 106 -25.18 -10.60 11.09
CA GLY A 106 -26.33 -9.96 10.43
C GLY A 106 -27.70 -10.54 10.86
N LEU A 107 -27.75 -11.80 11.29
CA LEU A 107 -28.97 -12.42 11.81
C LEU A 107 -29.19 -12.11 13.31
N VAL A 108 -28.12 -12.03 14.10
CA VAL A 108 -28.16 -11.77 15.55
C VAL A 108 -28.34 -10.28 15.84
N LEU A 109 -27.72 -9.38 15.07
CA LEU A 109 -27.92 -7.92 15.11
C LEU A 109 -29.34 -7.48 14.69
N SER A 110 -30.24 -8.43 14.37
CA SER A 110 -31.68 -8.20 14.46
C SER A 110 -32.17 -7.91 15.90
N GLU A 111 -31.28 -7.81 16.90
CA GLU A 111 -31.50 -7.19 18.22
C GLU A 111 -32.04 -5.74 18.14
N GLY A 112 -32.07 -5.11 16.96
CA GLY A 112 -32.84 -3.88 16.71
C GLY A 112 -34.37 -4.04 16.68
N ARG A 113 -34.92 -5.27 16.76
CA ARG A 113 -36.38 -5.54 16.77
C ARG A 113 -36.99 -5.52 18.18
N ASN A 114 -36.55 -4.61 19.05
CA ASN A 114 -37.22 -4.40 20.33
C ASN A 114 -38.39 -3.45 20.09
N PHE A 115 -39.57 -4.00 19.73
CA PHE A 115 -40.83 -3.26 19.60
C PHE A 115 -41.54 -3.02 20.94
N SER A 116 -41.12 -3.73 21.99
CA SER A 116 -41.73 -3.66 23.31
C SER A 116 -41.73 -2.26 23.92
N PRO A 117 -40.62 -1.47 23.85
CA PRO A 117 -40.63 -0.09 24.35
C PRO A 117 -41.61 0.83 23.62
N GLN A 118 -41.72 0.72 22.30
CA GLN A 118 -42.62 1.53 21.46
C GLN A 118 -44.07 1.18 21.77
N LEU A 119 -44.42 -0.11 21.85
CA LEU A 119 -45.77 -0.56 22.23
C LEU A 119 -46.13 -0.12 23.66
N SER A 120 -45.17 -0.15 24.58
CA SER A 120 -45.38 0.25 25.97
C SER A 120 -45.56 1.77 26.11
N ALA A 121 -44.86 2.57 25.30
CA ALA A 121 -45.05 4.01 25.24
C ALA A 121 -46.42 4.38 24.63
N LEU A 122 -46.83 3.71 23.54
CA LEU A 122 -48.18 3.89 22.95
C LEU A 122 -49.27 3.63 23.99
N ALA A 123 -49.20 2.52 24.71
CA ALA A 123 -50.20 2.14 25.71
C ALA A 123 -50.25 3.09 26.93
N ARG A 124 -49.12 3.69 27.32
CA ARG A 124 -49.04 4.59 28.50
C ARG A 124 -49.67 5.96 28.25
N GLN A 125 -49.63 6.45 27.02
CA GLN A 125 -50.01 7.83 26.69
C GLN A 125 -51.46 7.96 26.18
N ILE A 126 -52.22 6.87 26.01
CA ILE A 126 -53.58 6.91 25.46
C ILE A 126 -54.52 7.72 26.36
N PRO A 127 -55.04 8.87 25.90
CA PRO A 127 -56.00 9.67 26.67
C PRO A 127 -57.35 8.97 26.78
N LYS A 128 -58.14 9.39 27.78
CA LYS A 128 -59.55 9.01 27.85
C LYS A 128 -60.27 9.49 26.59
N ASP A 129 -61.12 8.63 26.02
CA ASP A 129 -61.90 8.87 24.80
C ASP A 129 -61.11 8.84 23.47
N VAL A 130 -59.89 8.26 23.50
CA VAL A 130 -59.10 7.87 22.32
C VAL A 130 -58.86 6.37 22.37
N TRP A 131 -58.92 5.68 21.23
CA TRP A 131 -58.51 4.27 21.11
C TRP A 131 -57.77 4.04 19.80
N LEU A 132 -56.85 3.08 19.81
CA LEU A 132 -56.09 2.67 18.64
C LEU A 132 -56.77 1.47 17.98
N THR A 133 -56.83 1.46 16.66
CA THR A 133 -57.41 0.36 15.85
C THR A 133 -56.34 -0.41 15.10
N ASP A 134 -55.30 0.26 14.62
CA ASP A 134 -54.17 -0.37 13.95
C ASP A 134 -52.84 0.30 14.32
N VAL A 135 -51.79 -0.49 14.47
CA VAL A 135 -50.44 -0.05 14.82
C VAL A 135 -49.43 -0.85 14.02
N ILE A 136 -48.72 -0.19 13.11
CA ILE A 136 -47.69 -0.80 12.27
C ILE A 136 -46.32 -0.23 12.67
N LEU A 137 -45.43 -1.13 13.11
CA LEU A 137 -44.05 -0.82 13.48
C LEU A 137 -43.11 -1.59 12.55
N GLU A 138 -42.31 -0.89 11.74
CA GLU A 138 -41.28 -1.53 10.90
C GLU A 138 -39.90 -1.45 11.56
N SER A 139 -38.99 -2.36 11.20
CA SER A 139 -37.61 -2.47 11.77
C SER A 139 -36.66 -1.32 11.37
N GLY A 140 -37.20 -0.20 10.87
CA GLY A 140 -36.45 0.99 10.49
C GLY A 140 -36.66 2.14 11.48
N PRO A 141 -35.72 3.09 11.58
CA PRO A 141 -35.79 4.20 12.53
C PRO A 141 -37.02 5.12 12.31
N ASP A 142 -37.64 5.12 11.13
CA ASP A 142 -38.57 6.19 10.72
C ASP A 142 -39.93 5.71 10.18
N LYS A 143 -40.37 4.50 10.52
CA LYS A 143 -41.62 3.93 9.98
C LYS A 143 -42.55 3.41 11.07
N VAL A 144 -43.44 4.28 11.48
CA VAL A 144 -44.53 4.02 12.41
C VAL A 144 -45.82 4.56 11.81
N THR A 145 -46.84 3.71 11.75
CA THR A 145 -48.21 4.09 11.40
C THR A 145 -49.13 3.77 12.58
N ILE A 146 -49.99 4.72 12.93
CA ILE A 146 -50.96 4.61 14.01
C ILE A 146 -52.31 5.05 13.47
N GLU A 147 -53.29 4.18 13.63
CA GLU A 147 -54.70 4.43 13.32
C GLU A 147 -55.56 4.27 14.56
N GLY A 148 -56.66 5.02 14.61
CA GLY A 148 -57.60 4.93 15.72
C GLY A 148 -58.78 5.86 15.55
N SER A 149 -59.56 5.99 16.61
CA SER A 149 -60.64 6.99 16.66
C SER A 149 -60.67 7.72 17.99
N SER A 150 -61.29 8.90 17.97
CA SER A 150 -61.45 9.78 19.12
C SER A 150 -62.85 10.41 19.15
N ARG A 151 -63.33 10.76 20.36
CA ARG A 151 -64.53 11.61 20.54
C ARG A 151 -64.30 13.06 20.15
N ASP A 152 -63.08 13.54 20.29
CA ASP A 152 -62.70 14.92 20.07
C ASP A 152 -61.39 14.97 19.26
N GLY A 153 -61.42 15.67 18.14
CA GLY A 153 -60.27 15.83 17.27
C GLY A 153 -59.10 16.54 17.96
N ALA A 154 -59.36 17.35 18.98
CA ALA A 154 -58.32 18.03 19.75
C ALA A 154 -57.49 17.09 20.65
N LEU A 155 -58.00 15.89 20.95
CA LEU A 155 -57.28 14.89 21.75
C LEU A 155 -56.17 14.19 20.96
N VAL A 156 -56.29 14.11 19.63
CA VAL A 156 -55.32 13.40 18.79
C VAL A 156 -53.98 14.13 18.73
N PRO A 157 -53.89 15.45 18.46
CA PRO A 157 -52.62 16.18 18.51
C PRO A 157 -51.95 16.13 19.89
N ARG A 158 -52.73 16.23 20.98
CA ARG A 158 -52.21 16.11 22.35
C ARG A 158 -51.60 14.75 22.63
N TYR A 159 -52.23 13.68 22.14
CA TYR A 159 -51.68 12.33 22.26
C TYR A 159 -50.35 12.21 21.51
N LEU A 160 -50.24 12.75 20.31
CA LEU A 160 -49.01 12.72 19.51
C LEU A 160 -47.88 13.55 20.13
N GLU A 161 -48.19 14.69 20.74
CA GLU A 161 -47.23 15.52 21.47
C GLU A 161 -46.65 14.74 22.66
N ASN A 162 -47.51 14.17 23.51
CA ASN A 162 -47.09 13.34 24.64
C ASN A 162 -46.29 12.09 24.21
N LEU A 163 -46.63 11.51 23.06
CA LEU A 163 -45.90 10.37 22.51
C LEU A 163 -44.50 10.79 22.03
N GLY A 164 -44.34 12.01 21.51
CA GLY A 164 -43.04 12.57 21.10
C GLY A 164 -42.06 12.76 22.25
N ASP A 165 -42.56 12.95 23.48
CA ASP A 165 -41.75 13.09 24.70
C ASP A 165 -41.25 11.75 25.27
N GLU A 166 -41.78 10.61 24.81
CA GLU A 166 -41.30 9.30 25.24
C GLU A 166 -39.96 8.96 24.58
N ALA A 167 -39.03 8.41 25.36
CA ALA A 167 -37.70 8.01 24.88
C ALA A 167 -37.76 7.01 23.70
N ALA A 168 -38.84 6.23 23.59
CA ALA A 168 -39.07 5.29 22.50
C ALA A 168 -39.41 5.96 21.14
N PHE A 169 -39.86 7.22 21.17
CA PHE A 169 -40.26 8.00 19.99
C PHE A 169 -39.46 9.31 19.82
N ALA A 170 -38.52 9.61 20.73
CA ALA A 170 -37.64 10.76 20.66
C ALA A 170 -36.93 10.86 19.29
N GLY A 171 -37.07 12.01 18.63
CA GLY A 171 -36.49 12.27 17.30
C GLY A 171 -37.30 11.77 16.11
N LYS A 172 -38.44 11.08 16.33
CA LYS A 172 -39.38 10.71 15.26
C LYS A 172 -40.35 11.87 14.99
N THR A 173 -40.58 12.15 13.71
CA THR A 173 -41.55 13.16 13.29
C THR A 173 -42.72 12.46 12.60
N PHE A 174 -43.95 12.75 13.05
CA PHE A 174 -45.16 12.33 12.35
C PHE A 174 -45.43 13.31 11.20
N GLY A 175 -45.22 12.85 9.95
CA GLY A 175 -45.26 13.70 8.76
C GLY A 175 -46.60 13.70 8.03
N ALA A 176 -47.41 12.66 8.18
CA ALA A 176 -48.73 12.55 7.58
C ALA A 176 -49.81 12.43 8.66
N PHE A 177 -50.78 13.33 8.63
CA PHE A 177 -51.90 13.39 9.57
C PHE A 177 -53.21 13.57 8.82
N ARG A 178 -54.17 12.66 9.03
CA ARG A 178 -55.51 12.74 8.43
C ARG A 178 -56.57 12.51 9.50
N LEU A 179 -57.60 13.36 9.50
CA LEU A 179 -58.80 13.20 10.30
C LEU A 179 -60.00 13.04 9.37
N SER A 180 -60.82 12.03 9.60
CA SER A 180 -62.08 11.79 8.90
C SER A 180 -63.19 11.57 9.92
N ARG A 181 -64.41 12.03 9.60
CA ARG A 181 -65.58 11.70 10.42
C ARG A 181 -66.02 10.28 10.05
N SER A 182 -66.18 9.43 11.06
CA SER A 182 -66.69 8.07 10.87
C SER A 182 -68.10 8.09 10.26
N ASP A 183 -68.46 7.06 9.49
CA ASP A 183 -69.75 6.95 8.79
C ASP A 183 -70.97 7.05 9.72
N GLU A 184 -70.82 6.68 11.01
CA GLU A 184 -71.86 6.82 12.03
C GLU A 184 -71.93 8.22 12.67
N GLY A 185 -71.05 9.14 12.26
CA GLY A 185 -71.03 10.55 12.67
C GLY A 185 -70.61 10.83 14.12
N ARG A 186 -70.45 9.79 14.94
CA ARG A 186 -70.24 9.87 16.40
C ARG A 186 -68.77 10.01 16.81
N TRP A 187 -67.83 9.65 15.93
CA TRP A 187 -66.40 9.60 16.22
C TRP A 187 -65.59 10.18 15.07
N ILE A 188 -64.35 10.53 15.37
CA ILE A 188 -63.37 11.03 14.41
C ILE A 188 -62.28 9.98 14.30
N ASP A 189 -62.12 9.41 13.11
CA ASP A 189 -61.04 8.49 12.79
C ASP A 189 -59.78 9.29 12.44
N PHE A 190 -58.63 8.80 12.89
CA PHE A 190 -57.35 9.41 12.64
C PHE A 190 -56.35 8.40 12.07
N HIS A 191 -55.52 8.88 11.15
CA HIS A 191 -54.39 8.17 10.60
C HIS A 191 -53.14 9.03 10.72
N VAL A 192 -52.09 8.47 11.31
CA VAL A 192 -50.82 9.13 11.56
C VAL A 192 -49.68 8.25 11.05
N SER A 193 -48.80 8.81 10.22
CA SER A 193 -47.61 8.11 9.74
C SER A 193 -46.37 8.99 9.87
N SER A 194 -45.24 8.39 10.26
CA SER A 194 -43.93 9.04 10.28
C SER A 194 -43.32 9.24 8.90
N LYS A 195 -43.85 8.55 7.89
CA LYS A 195 -43.51 8.81 6.49
C LYS A 195 -44.48 9.87 5.95
N LEU A 196 -43.95 10.90 5.29
CA LEU A 196 -44.75 11.70 4.37
C LEU A 196 -45.23 10.73 3.28
N ASP A 197 -46.49 10.32 3.35
CA ASP A 197 -47.15 9.68 2.24
C ASP A 197 -47.15 10.69 1.10
N GLY A 198 -46.17 10.54 0.20
CA GLY A 198 -46.34 11.01 -1.17
C GLY A 198 -47.53 10.24 -1.73
N GLU A 199 -48.64 10.95 -1.90
CA GLU A 199 -49.83 10.48 -2.59
C GLU A 199 -49.42 9.70 -3.85
N ALA A 200 -49.68 8.39 -3.83
CA ALA A 200 -49.77 7.61 -5.05
C ALA A 200 -51.24 7.64 -5.48
N ASN A 201 -51.51 8.50 -6.47
CA ASN A 201 -52.73 8.64 -7.30
C ASN A 201 -54.08 8.89 -6.65
#